data_AF-A0A3C0G9V6-F1
#
_entry.id   AF-A0A3C0G9V6-F1
#
_cell.length_a   1.000
_cell.length_b   1.000
_cell.length_c   1.000
_cell.angle_alpha   90.00
_cell.angle_beta   90.00
_cell.angle_gamma   90.00
#
_symmetry.space_group_name_H-M   'P 1'
#
loop_
_entity.id
_entity.type
_entity.pdbx_description
1 polymer ?
#
loop_
_entity_poly.entity_id
_entity_poly.type
_entity_poly.pdbx_seq_one_letter_code
_entity_poly.pdbx_strand_id
1 'polypeptide(L)'
;MKWKPACEEVGIDPRTVKKYWKEQPELQKFYTDLVKESAVEGKNKIFKAFPKVAETLIKTATNPKERAYARNQAADIIFRYMNNQEINWEMRQKMEEMQQQLHALEGGKTINYES
;
A
#
# COMPACT_ATOMS: atom_id res chain seq x y z
N MET A 1 -6.07 -17.62 5.47
CA MET A 1 -7.14 -18.63 5.36
C MET A 1 -6.67 -19.73 4.42
N LYS A 2 -6.71 -21.00 4.82
CA LYS A 2 -6.38 -22.12 3.91
C LYS A 2 -7.70 -22.57 3.27
N TRP A 3 -7.82 -22.43 1.95
CA TRP A 3 -9.05 -22.67 1.18
C TRP A 3 -9.57 -24.11 1.31
N LYS A 4 -8.69 -25.11 1.29
CA LYS A 4 -9.06 -26.54 1.35
C LYS A 4 -9.87 -26.89 2.62
N PRO A 5 -9.40 -26.53 3.84
CA PRO A 5 -10.19 -26.70 5.06
C PRO A 5 -11.57 -26.04 5.03
N ALA A 6 -11.68 -24.82 4.47
CA ALA A 6 -12.97 -24.13 4.39
C ALA A 6 -13.95 -24.82 3.44
N CYS A 7 -13.47 -25.43 2.36
CA CYS A 7 -14.28 -26.24 1.47
C CYS A 7 -14.79 -27.53 2.14
N GLU A 8 -13.94 -28.18 2.94
CA GLU A 8 -14.30 -29.37 3.71
C GLU A 8 -15.37 -29.06 4.77
N GLU A 9 -15.30 -27.89 5.40
CA GLU A 9 -16.25 -27.43 6.43
C GLU A 9 -17.65 -27.12 5.87
N VAL A 10 -17.73 -26.59 4.65
CA VAL A 10 -19.00 -26.28 3.97
C VAL A 10 -19.49 -27.45 3.09
N GLY A 11 -18.74 -28.57 3.07
CA GLY A 11 -19.11 -29.78 2.33
C GLY A 11 -19.04 -29.65 0.80
N ILE A 12 -18.20 -28.75 0.28
CA ILE A 12 -18.04 -28.50 -1.16
C ILE A 12 -16.69 -29.01 -1.64
N ASP A 13 -16.63 -29.72 -2.77
CA ASP A 13 -15.35 -30.14 -3.35
C ASP A 13 -14.50 -28.90 -3.76
N PRO A 14 -13.24 -28.80 -3.31
CA PRO A 14 -12.35 -27.68 -3.66
C PRO A 14 -12.19 -27.44 -5.17
N ARG A 15 -12.30 -28.48 -6.00
CA ARG A 15 -12.23 -28.40 -7.48
C ARG A 15 -13.45 -27.68 -8.04
N THR A 16 -14.62 -27.89 -7.44
CA THR A 16 -15.88 -27.24 -7.81
C THR A 16 -15.79 -25.74 -7.55
N VAL A 17 -15.33 -25.33 -6.36
CA VAL A 17 -15.15 -23.91 -6.03
C VAL A 17 -14.15 -23.23 -6.97
N LYS A 18 -13.05 -23.92 -7.33
CA LYS A 18 -12.05 -23.40 -8.27
C LYS A 18 -12.59 -23.16 -9.68
N LYS A 19 -13.58 -23.95 -10.12
CA LYS A 19 -14.28 -23.77 -11.40
C LYS A 19 -15.23 -22.56 -11.32
N TYR A 20 -16.11 -22.53 -10.31
CA TYR A 20 -17.11 -21.47 -10.13
C TYR A 20 -16.50 -20.09 -9.85
N TRP A 21 -15.32 -20.02 -9.22
CA TRP A 21 -14.58 -18.78 -8.98
C TRP A 21 -14.33 -17.94 -10.24
N LYS A 22 -14.03 -18.61 -11.36
CA LYS A 22 -13.74 -17.93 -12.62
C LYS A 22 -15.01 -17.42 -13.30
N GLU A 23 -16.14 -18.06 -13.03
CA GLU A 23 -17.43 -17.82 -13.68
C GLU A 23 -18.26 -16.76 -12.94
N GLN A 24 -17.89 -16.40 -11.70
CA GLN A 24 -18.65 -15.47 -10.85
C GLN A 24 -17.83 -14.20 -10.52
N PRO A 25 -18.13 -13.04 -11.15
CA PRO A 25 -17.44 -11.77 -10.89
C PRO A 25 -17.53 -11.30 -9.42
N GLU A 26 -18.62 -11.62 -8.72
CA GLU A 26 -18.84 -11.23 -7.33
C GLU A 26 -17.83 -11.88 -6.37
N LEU A 27 -17.48 -13.15 -6.62
CA LEU A 27 -16.47 -13.87 -5.82
C LEU A 27 -15.06 -13.29 -6.05
N GLN A 28 -14.76 -12.89 -7.29
CA GLN A 28 -13.49 -12.22 -7.60
C GLN A 28 -13.37 -10.86 -6.91
N LYS A 29 -14.48 -10.11 -6.87
CA LYS A 29 -14.55 -8.83 -6.15
C LYS A 29 -14.36 -9.04 -4.65
N PHE A 30 -15.11 -9.96 -4.04
CA PHE A 30 -14.99 -10.29 -2.62
C PHE A 30 -13.55 -10.64 -2.21
N TYR A 31 -12.87 -11.46 -3.00
CA TYR A 31 -11.47 -11.80 -2.74
C TYR A 31 -10.53 -10.63 -2.89
N THR A 32 -10.72 -9.84 -3.94
CA THR A 32 -9.91 -8.64 -4.17
C THR A 32 -10.05 -7.69 -3.00
N ASP A 33 -11.27 -7.53 -2.47
CA ASP A 33 -11.54 -6.67 -1.32
C ASP A 33 -10.98 -7.27 -0.02
N LEU A 34 -11.07 -8.59 0.19
CA LEU A 34 -10.42 -9.27 1.31
C LEU A 34 -8.89 -9.12 1.28
N VAL A 35 -8.27 -9.22 0.10
CA VAL A 35 -6.83 -9.01 -0.08
C VAL A 35 -6.46 -7.56 0.20
N LYS A 36 -7.28 -6.59 -0.24
CA LYS A 36 -7.09 -5.17 0.08
C LYS A 36 -7.19 -4.92 1.58
N GLU A 37 -8.21 -5.46 2.26
CA GLU A 37 -8.38 -5.34 3.71
C GLU A 37 -7.19 -5.94 4.46
N SER A 38 -6.78 -7.16 4.10
CA SER A 38 -5.61 -7.79 4.70
C SER A 38 -4.32 -6.97 4.46
N ALA A 39 -4.17 -6.37 3.28
CA ALA A 39 -3.06 -5.48 2.99
C ALA A 39 -3.12 -4.19 3.84
N VAL A 40 -4.31 -3.63 4.07
CA VAL A 40 -4.53 -2.46 4.94
C VAL A 40 -4.21 -2.81 6.39
N GLU A 41 -4.67 -3.95 6.89
CA GLU A 41 -4.33 -4.42 8.24
C GLU A 41 -2.82 -4.64 8.41
N GLY A 42 -2.18 -5.27 7.42
CA GLY A 42 -0.74 -5.46 7.40
C GLY A 42 0.01 -4.13 7.43
N LYS A 43 -0.38 -3.17 6.58
CA LYS A 43 0.14 -1.80 6.59
C LYS A 43 -0.04 -1.15 7.96
N ASN A 44 -1.23 -1.24 8.55
CA ASN A 44 -1.50 -0.67 9.87
C ASN A 44 -0.62 -1.27 10.97
N LYS A 45 -0.36 -2.58 10.94
CA LYS A 45 0.59 -3.22 11.86
C LYS A 45 2.01 -2.69 11.67
N ILE A 46 2.46 -2.52 10.42
CA ILE A 46 3.76 -1.94 10.11
C ILE A 46 3.84 -0.50 10.61
N PHE A 47 2.83 0.34 10.35
CA PHE A 47 2.78 1.72 10.85
C PHE A 47 2.83 1.80 12.37
N LYS A 48 2.14 0.91 13.08
CA LYS A 48 2.21 0.83 14.55
C LYS A 48 3.59 0.44 15.06
N ALA A 49 4.28 -0.46 14.37
CA ALA A 49 5.64 -0.90 14.74
C ALA A 49 6.74 0.07 14.27
N PHE A 50 6.43 0.92 13.29
CA PHE A 50 7.41 1.76 12.60
C PHE A 50 8.23 2.66 13.54
N PRO A 51 7.65 3.39 14.52
CA PRO A 51 8.44 4.23 15.42
C PRO A 51 9.53 3.44 16.16
N LYS A 52 9.17 2.25 16.65
CA LYS A 52 10.10 1.37 17.38
C LYS A 52 11.22 0.83 16.48
N VAL A 53 10.90 0.50 15.23
CA VAL A 53 11.89 0.05 14.25
C VAL A 53 12.83 1.21 13.88
N ALA A 54 12.30 2.41 13.67
CA ALA A 54 13.09 3.61 13.38
C ALA A 54 14.07 3.95 14.52
N GLU A 55 13.62 3.93 15.77
CA GLU A 55 14.51 4.11 16.93
C GLU A 55 15.64 3.09 16.98
N THR A 56 15.33 1.84 16.65
CA THR A 56 16.32 0.76 16.64
C THR A 56 17.35 0.98 15.53
N LEU A 57 16.91 1.38 14.34
CA LEU A 57 17.81 1.72 13.23
C LEU A 57 18.72 2.90 13.57
N ILE A 58 18.19 3.95 14.22
CA ILE A 58 18.99 5.11 14.66
C ILE A 58 20.04 4.67 15.68
N LYS A 59 19.67 3.85 16.67
CA LYS A 59 20.61 3.29 17.66
C LYS A 59 21.71 2.46 16.98
N THR A 60 21.35 1.62 16.02
CA THR A 60 22.33 0.82 15.27
C THR A 60 23.26 1.71 14.44
N ALA A 61 22.73 2.71 13.73
CA ALA A 61 23.52 3.60 12.88
C ALA A 61 24.51 4.45 13.69
N THR A 62 24.13 4.87 14.90
CA THR A 62 24.92 5.80 15.74
C THR A 62 25.86 5.10 16.72
N ASN A 63 25.74 3.79 16.94
CA ASN A 63 26.54 3.08 17.93
C ASN A 63 27.94 2.73 17.39
N PRO A 64 29.04 3.30 17.93
CA PRO A 64 30.39 3.04 17.46
C PRO A 64 30.87 1.60 17.74
N LYS A 65 30.16 0.84 18.60
CA LYS A 65 30.47 -0.56 18.91
C LYS A 65 29.85 -1.56 17.94
N GLU A 66 28.87 -1.14 17.14
CA GLU A 66 28.26 -2.00 16.13
C GLU A 66 29.18 -2.25 14.94
N ARG A 67 29.01 -3.40 14.29
CA ARG A 67 29.79 -3.75 13.09
C ARG A 67 29.55 -2.71 12.00
N ALA A 68 30.63 -2.25 11.35
CA ALA A 68 30.57 -1.18 10.34
C ALA A 68 29.51 -1.42 9.25
N TYR A 69 29.39 -2.67 8.77
CA TYR A 69 28.35 -3.04 7.79
C TYR A 69 26.92 -2.79 8.29
N ALA A 70 26.62 -3.20 9.53
CA ALA A 70 25.29 -3.02 10.12
C ALA A 70 24.95 -1.54 10.34
N ARG A 71 25.93 -0.72 10.74
CA ARG A 71 25.76 0.73 10.89
C ARG A 71 25.51 1.42 9.55
N ASN A 72 26.34 1.12 8.56
CA ASN A 72 26.23 1.71 7.23
C ASN A 72 24.90 1.31 6.57
N GLN A 73 24.47 0.06 6.74
CA GLN A 73 23.18 -0.41 6.24
C GLN A 73 22.01 0.29 6.95
N ALA A 74 22.06 0.45 8.27
CA ALA A 74 21.04 1.18 9.01
C ALA A 74 20.96 2.66 8.58
N ALA A 75 22.12 3.32 8.43
CA ALA A 75 22.19 4.69 7.93
C ALA A 75 21.64 4.83 6.51
N ASP A 76 22.02 3.93 5.60
CA ASP A 76 21.52 3.92 4.22
C ASP A 76 19.99 3.72 4.15
N ILE A 77 19.43 2.82 4.96
CA ILE A 77 17.97 2.63 5.05
C ILE A 77 17.27 3.92 5.51
N ILE A 78 17.83 4.61 6.51
CA ILE A 78 17.28 5.87 7.01
C ILE A 78 17.32 6.95 5.92
N PHE A 79 18.46 7.15 5.26
CA PHE A 79 18.60 8.17 4.21
C PHE A 79 17.70 7.89 3.02
N ARG A 80 17.61 6.63 2.57
CA ARG A 80 16.67 6.24 1.49
C ARG A 80 15.23 6.53 1.86
N TYR A 81 14.83 6.28 3.11
CA TYR A 81 13.49 6.63 3.57
C TYR A 81 13.24 8.15 3.51
N MET A 82 14.19 8.96 4.01
CA MET A 82 14.07 10.42 3.99
C MET A 82 13.94 10.98 2.56
N ASN A 83 14.83 10.57 1.66
CA ASN A 83 14.80 11.01 0.26
C ASN A 83 13.48 10.62 -0.43
N ASN A 84 12.95 9.43 -0.14
CA ASN A 84 11.67 9.01 -0.70
C ASN A 84 10.49 9.83 -0.16
N GLN A 85 10.54 10.33 1.08
CA GLN A 85 9.48 11.22 1.59
C GLN A 85 9.50 12.58 0.90
N GLU A 86 10.68 13.13 0.66
CA GLU A 86 10.86 14.40 -0.05
C GLU A 86 10.33 14.31 -1.48
N ILE A 87 10.73 13.28 -2.24
CA ILE A 87 10.22 13.02 -3.59
C ILE A 87 8.70 12.85 -3.61
N ASN A 88 8.14 12.09 -2.65
CA ASN A 88 6.70 11.88 -2.58
C ASN A 88 5.93 13.18 -2.25
N TRP A 89 6.53 14.08 -1.47
CA TRP A 89 5.95 15.37 -1.15
C TRP A 89 5.96 16.29 -2.37
N GLU A 90 7.08 16.39 -3.08
CA GLU A 90 7.19 17.15 -4.33
C GLU A 90 6.21 16.63 -5.39
N MET A 91 6.05 15.31 -5.51
CA MET A 91 5.13 14.70 -6.46
C MET A 91 3.66 15.02 -6.11
N ARG A 92 3.30 15.08 -4.82
CA ARG A 92 1.96 15.52 -4.39
C ARG A 92 1.69 16.97 -4.76
N GLN A 93 2.66 17.88 -4.55
CA GLN A 93 2.51 19.28 -4.93
C GLN A 93 2.30 19.43 -6.44
N LYS A 94 3.10 18.73 -7.26
CA LYS A 94 2.93 18.74 -8.73
C LYS A 94 1.57 18.19 -9.16
N MET A 95 1.05 17.16 -8.48
CA MET A 95 -0.29 16.62 -8.76
C MET A 95 -1.40 17.62 -8.42
N GLU A 96 -1.28 18.35 -7.32
CA GLU A 96 -2.23 19.41 -6.93
C GLU A 96 -2.20 20.56 -7.94
N GLU A 97 -1.02 20.99 -8.38
CA GLU A 97 -0.87 22.00 -9.43
C GLU A 97 -1.48 21.56 -10.76
N MET A 98 -1.24 20.31 -11.19
CA MET A 98 -1.85 19.76 -12.41
C MET A 98 -3.37 19.69 -12.30
N GLN A 99 -3.92 19.30 -11.15
CA GLN A 99 -5.38 19.30 -10.94
C GLN A 99 -5.95 20.71 -11.02
N GLN A 100 -5.28 21.72 -10.44
CA GLN A 100 -5.71 23.11 -10.56
C GLN A 100 -5.65 23.61 -12.00
N GLN A 101 -4.60 23.25 -12.76
CA GLN A 101 -4.48 23.58 -14.18
C GLN A 101 -5.57 22.90 -15.01
N LEU A 102 -5.87 21.62 -14.74
CA LEU A 102 -6.97 20.90 -15.40
C LEU A 102 -8.32 21.52 -15.07
N HIS A 103 -8.58 21.87 -13.81
CA HIS A 103 -9.80 22.56 -13.41
C HIS A 103 -9.93 23.95 -14.05
N ALA A 104 -8.84 24.68 -14.23
CA ALA A 104 -8.83 25.96 -14.96
C ALA A 104 -9.12 25.78 -16.45
N LEU A 105 -8.63 24.69 -17.06
CA LEU A 105 -8.89 24.34 -18.46
C LEU A 105 -10.33 23.82 -18.67
N GLU A 106 -10.85 23.02 -17.75
CA GLU A 106 -12.22 22.48 -17.78
C GLU A 106 -13.26 23.56 -17.42
N GLY A 107 -12.94 24.47 -16.49
CA GLY A 107 -13.77 25.63 -16.14
C GLY A 107 -13.91 26.66 -17.27
N GLY A 108 -13.10 26.55 -18.33
CA GLY A 108 -13.24 27.33 -19.57
C GLY A 108 -14.29 26.78 -20.56
N LYS A 109 -14.89 25.61 -20.30
CA LYS A 109 -16.04 25.10 -21.05
C LYS A 109 -17.27 25.07 -20.14
N THR A 110 -17.96 26.20 -20.01
CA THR A 110 -19.37 26.19 -19.66
C THR A 110 -20.10 25.39 -20.75
N ILE A 111 -20.48 24.15 -20.45
CA ILE A 111 -21.49 23.45 -21.24
C ILE A 111 -22.79 24.21 -20.98
N ASN A 112 -23.10 25.17 -21.85
CA ASN A 112 -24.42 25.78 -21.91
C ASN A 112 -25.41 24.68 -22.24
N TYR A 113 -26.15 24.21 -21.23
CA TYR A 113 -27.45 23.61 -21.47
C TYR A 113 -28.43 24.76 -21.68
N GLU A 114 -28.53 25.23 -22.92
CA GLU A 114 -29.68 26.02 -23.35
C GLU A 114 -30.86 25.09 -23.63
N SER A 115 -31.89 25.26 -22.79
CA SER A 115 -33.35 25.09 -22.98
C SER A 115 -33.88 23.90 -23.77
#